data_AF-A0A349TCH0-F1
#
_entry.id   AF-A0A349TCH0-F1
#
_cell.length_a   1.000
_cell.length_b   1.000
_cell.length_c   1.000
_cell.angle_alpha   90.00
_cell.angle_beta   90.00
_cell.angle_gamma   90.00
#
_symmetry.space_group_name_H-M   'P 1'
#
loop_
_entity.id
_entity.type
_entity.pdbx_description
1 polymer ?
#
loop_
_entity_poly.entity_id
_entity_poly.type
_entity_poly.pdbx_seq_one_letter_code
_entity_poly.pdbx_strand_id
1 'polypeptide(L)'
;MTPMKLFAGVAILACTAAFSIGTEILAARDLPLSVSNSFRLGTSGVPCSVQTAPLDARLEGIFDRGYTLSCRDALGEVGTMIVVRRDIQMDAAPSLLGSSSLQCGAVENVTVENISNVARSTCRDAALGLDYRRYLLRSEGLSYFVEGLAGYDPALRLAFASIIQDEVVEGEIRVATTEISDAAAFARVQAGQLSEADRRNEAYLRNNGGRYASAAEFFSAIVAQSGGRGRSL
;
A
#
# COMPACT_ATOMS: atom_id res chain seq x y z
N MET A 1 -62.23 52.57 51.86
CA MET A 1 -60.86 52.12 51.51
C MET A 1 -60.86 51.67 50.06
N THR A 2 -60.15 52.44 49.23
CA THR A 2 -59.44 52.11 47.97
C THR A 2 -60.06 51.22 46.86
N PRO A 3 -59.97 51.67 45.58
CA PRO A 3 -60.39 50.95 44.37
C PRO A 3 -59.22 50.17 43.71
N MET A 4 -59.49 49.14 42.89
CA MET A 4 -58.51 48.50 41.99
C MET A 4 -59.18 47.28 41.28
N LYS A 5 -59.08 46.93 40.00
CA LYS A 5 -58.49 47.46 38.76
C LYS A 5 -59.07 46.65 37.57
N LEU A 6 -59.22 47.32 36.43
CA LEU A 6 -59.27 46.77 35.05
C LEU A 6 -58.11 45.80 34.80
N PHE A 7 -58.27 44.79 33.92
CA PHE A 7 -57.29 44.53 32.85
C PHE A 7 -57.91 43.69 31.71
N ALA A 8 -57.91 44.29 30.51
CA ALA A 8 -58.14 43.63 29.23
C ALA A 8 -56.92 42.78 28.85
N GLY A 9 -57.14 41.51 28.50
CA GLY A 9 -56.11 40.62 27.97
C GLY A 9 -56.14 40.61 26.45
N VAL A 10 -55.24 41.37 25.84
CA VAL A 10 -54.93 41.33 24.40
C VAL A 10 -54.23 40.02 24.08
N ALA A 11 -54.80 39.23 23.16
CA ALA A 11 -54.16 38.03 22.63
C ALA A 11 -53.05 38.45 21.64
N ILE A 12 -51.80 38.42 22.09
CA ILE A 12 -50.62 38.59 21.22
C ILE A 12 -50.27 37.22 20.63
N LEU A 13 -50.64 37.02 19.38
CA LEU A 13 -50.18 35.93 18.53
C LEU A 13 -48.77 36.27 18.04
N ALA A 14 -47.73 35.87 18.77
CA ALA A 14 -46.35 36.04 18.33
C ALA A 14 -45.90 34.81 17.52
N CYS A 15 -45.88 34.96 16.20
CA CYS A 15 -45.24 34.02 15.27
C CYS A 15 -43.74 33.93 15.56
N THR A 16 -43.29 32.85 16.19
CA THR A 16 -41.88 32.46 16.23
C THR A 16 -41.51 31.78 14.91
N ALA A 17 -40.97 32.57 13.98
CA ALA A 17 -40.29 32.04 12.80
C ALA A 17 -38.99 31.33 13.26
N ALA A 18 -39.02 30.00 13.27
CA ALA A 18 -37.83 29.19 13.47
C ALA A 18 -36.90 29.36 12.25
N PHE A 19 -35.85 30.17 12.40
CA PHE A 19 -34.72 30.14 11.49
C PHE A 19 -33.97 28.82 11.72
N SER A 20 -34.30 27.81 10.92
CA SER A 20 -33.46 26.62 10.77
C SER A 20 -32.16 27.06 10.08
N ILE A 21 -31.12 27.29 10.88
CA ILE A 21 -29.74 27.38 10.35
C ILE A 21 -29.43 25.96 9.89
N GLY A 22 -29.58 25.71 8.58
CA GLY A 22 -29.12 24.49 7.96
C GLY A 22 -27.61 24.40 8.18
N THR A 23 -27.17 23.49 9.04
CA THR A 23 -25.79 23.02 9.01
C THR A 23 -25.65 22.26 7.71
N GLU A 24 -25.22 22.94 6.64
CA GLU A 24 -24.68 22.25 5.49
C GLU A 24 -23.43 21.51 5.99
N ILE A 25 -23.59 20.22 6.21
CA ILE A 25 -22.47 19.30 6.33
C ILE A 25 -21.75 19.44 4.99
N LEU A 26 -20.60 20.13 4.97
CA LEU A 26 -19.68 20.02 3.87
C LEU A 26 -19.36 18.53 3.74
N ALA A 27 -19.95 17.87 2.75
CA ALA A 27 -19.50 16.56 2.33
C ALA A 27 -18.00 16.71 2.05
N ALA A 28 -17.17 15.92 2.74
CA ALA A 28 -15.77 15.82 2.41
C ALA A 28 -15.70 15.48 0.92
N ARG A 29 -15.20 16.40 0.10
CA ARG A 29 -14.88 16.09 -1.30
C ARG A 29 -13.82 15.01 -1.24
N ASP A 30 -14.11 13.83 -1.79
CA ASP A 30 -13.08 12.85 -2.06
C ASP A 30 -12.05 13.51 -2.99
N LEU A 31 -10.86 13.78 -2.44
CA LEU A 31 -9.77 14.31 -3.25
C LEU A 31 -9.28 13.18 -4.18
N PRO A 32 -8.94 13.51 -5.43
CA PRO A 32 -8.35 12.52 -6.33
C PRO A 32 -7.07 11.93 -5.71
N LEU A 33 -6.83 10.64 -5.92
CA LEU A 33 -5.68 9.95 -5.32
C LEU A 33 -4.34 10.54 -5.79
N SER A 34 -4.32 11.15 -6.97
CA SER A 34 -3.19 11.83 -7.59
C SER A 34 -2.62 12.98 -6.77
N VAL A 35 -3.43 13.59 -5.91
CA VAL A 35 -3.02 14.68 -5.00
C VAL A 35 -3.02 14.26 -3.53
N SER A 36 -3.39 13.02 -3.23
CA SER A 36 -3.34 12.49 -1.87
C SER A 36 -1.94 11.98 -1.53
N ASN A 37 -1.48 12.26 -0.32
CA ASN A 37 -0.24 11.68 0.20
C ASN A 37 -0.40 10.20 0.56
N SER A 38 -1.62 9.78 0.88
CA SER A 38 -1.91 8.40 1.28
C SER A 38 -3.36 8.01 1.10
N PHE A 39 -3.60 6.72 0.92
CA PHE A 39 -4.95 6.18 0.90
C PHE A 39 -4.96 4.70 1.30
N ARG A 40 -6.13 4.24 1.75
CA ARG A 40 -6.36 2.82 2.06
C ARG A 40 -6.61 2.04 0.77
N LEU A 41 -6.08 0.83 0.70
CA LEU A 41 -6.38 -0.10 -0.38
C LEU A 41 -7.52 -1.05 -0.03
N GLY A 42 -8.42 -1.24 -0.99
CA GLY A 42 -9.54 -2.15 -0.87
C GLY A 42 -10.54 -1.77 0.22
N THR A 43 -11.52 -2.64 0.39
CA THR A 43 -12.61 -2.47 1.35
C THR A 43 -12.52 -3.49 2.48
N SER A 44 -12.03 -4.70 2.21
CA SER A 44 -12.02 -5.84 3.15
C SER A 44 -10.71 -6.64 3.12
N GLY A 45 -10.53 -7.53 4.10
CA GLY A 45 -9.32 -8.35 4.24
C GLY A 45 -8.22 -7.67 5.05
N VAL A 46 -6.96 -7.96 4.72
CA VAL A 46 -5.80 -7.38 5.40
C VAL A 46 -5.73 -5.87 5.13
N PRO A 47 -5.64 -5.01 6.15
CA PRO A 47 -5.49 -3.58 5.93
C PRO A 47 -4.16 -3.26 5.24
N CYS A 48 -4.23 -2.62 4.07
CA CYS A 48 -3.08 -2.11 3.34
C CYS A 48 -3.27 -0.63 3.00
N SER A 49 -2.16 0.07 2.81
CA SER A 49 -2.14 1.49 2.43
C SER A 49 -1.09 1.78 1.38
N VAL A 50 -1.36 2.81 0.59
CA VAL A 50 -0.40 3.41 -0.33
C VAL A 50 0.07 4.73 0.24
N GLN A 51 1.36 5.01 0.10
CA GLN A 51 1.99 6.27 0.46
C GLN A 51 2.74 6.81 -0.75
N THR A 52 2.80 8.14 -0.90
CA THR A 52 3.64 8.76 -1.94
C THR A 52 5.12 8.57 -1.65
N ALA A 53 5.89 8.31 -2.71
CA ALA A 53 7.32 8.04 -2.66
C ALA A 53 8.06 8.99 -3.62
N PRO A 54 8.18 10.29 -3.29
CA PRO A 54 8.79 11.29 -4.17
C PRO A 54 10.30 11.11 -4.38
N LEU A 55 10.94 10.26 -3.56
CA LEU A 55 12.37 9.95 -3.65
C LEU A 55 12.65 8.61 -4.36
N ASP A 56 11.65 8.02 -5.02
CA ASP A 56 11.85 6.82 -5.83
C ASP A 56 12.89 7.10 -6.93
N ALA A 57 13.97 6.32 -6.96
CA ALA A 57 15.11 6.54 -7.84
C ALA A 57 14.77 6.35 -9.35
N ARG A 58 13.58 5.86 -9.68
CA ARG A 58 13.11 5.66 -11.05
C ARG A 58 12.39 6.89 -11.62
N LEU A 59 12.15 7.91 -10.80
CA LEU A 59 11.50 9.16 -11.22
C LEU A 59 12.54 10.09 -11.85
N GLU A 60 12.21 10.67 -13.00
CA GLU A 60 13.10 11.58 -13.76
C GLU A 60 12.52 12.98 -13.90
N GLY A 61 11.19 13.08 -14.04
CA GLY A 61 10.46 14.32 -14.26
C GLY A 61 9.69 14.81 -13.02
N ILE A 62 9.41 16.11 -12.98
CA ILE A 62 8.60 16.75 -11.92
C ILE A 62 7.14 16.28 -11.86
N PHE A 63 6.70 15.52 -12.86
CA PHE A 63 5.35 14.98 -12.98
C PHE A 63 5.30 13.46 -12.83
N ASP A 64 6.46 12.84 -12.62
CA ASP A 64 6.53 11.44 -12.30
C ASP A 64 6.06 11.26 -10.85
N ARG A 65 5.33 10.18 -10.60
CA ARG A 65 4.78 9.88 -9.29
C ARG A 65 5.29 8.52 -8.85
N GLY A 66 5.84 8.45 -7.65
CA GLY A 66 6.24 7.21 -6.99
C GLY A 66 5.32 6.90 -5.82
N TYR A 67 5.17 5.61 -5.52
CA TYR A 67 4.34 5.12 -4.43
C TYR A 67 4.96 3.87 -3.80
N THR A 68 4.78 3.72 -2.49
CA THR A 68 5.07 2.47 -1.77
C THR A 68 3.80 1.89 -1.14
N LEU A 69 3.74 0.55 -1.13
CA LEU A 69 2.61 -0.22 -0.64
C LEU A 69 3.02 -0.93 0.65
N SER A 70 2.22 -0.79 1.70
CA SER A 70 2.42 -1.45 2.99
C SER A 70 1.15 -2.16 3.42
N CYS A 71 1.30 -3.32 4.06
CA CYS A 71 0.20 -4.10 4.61
C CYS A 71 0.45 -4.38 6.08
N ARG A 72 -0.61 -4.41 6.89
CA ARG A 72 -0.54 -4.58 8.35
C ARG A 72 0.10 -5.89 8.78
N ASP A 73 0.02 -6.93 7.97
CA ASP A 73 0.60 -8.25 8.24
C ASP A 73 2.03 -8.40 7.68
N ALA A 74 2.56 -7.36 7.05
CA ALA A 74 3.94 -7.25 6.61
C ALA A 74 4.71 -6.31 7.55
N LEU A 75 6.00 -6.62 7.77
CA LEU A 75 6.93 -5.81 8.55
C LEU A 75 7.59 -4.70 7.73
N GLY A 76 7.33 -4.65 6.42
CA GLY A 76 7.74 -3.54 5.57
C GLY A 76 7.03 -3.56 4.23
N GLU A 77 7.64 -2.95 3.22
CA GLU A 77 6.99 -2.69 1.94
C GLU A 77 6.74 -3.98 1.17
N VAL A 78 5.51 -4.12 0.68
CA VAL A 78 5.07 -5.29 -0.10
C VAL A 78 5.05 -5.00 -1.59
N GLY A 79 5.10 -3.73 -1.98
CA GLY A 79 5.02 -3.30 -3.37
C GLY A 79 5.49 -1.85 -3.55
N THR A 80 5.88 -1.51 -4.77
CA THR A 80 6.16 -0.14 -5.22
C THR A 80 5.46 0.11 -6.55
N MET A 81 5.13 1.35 -6.83
CA MET A 81 4.52 1.75 -8.09
C MET A 81 5.07 3.09 -8.57
N ILE A 82 5.21 3.23 -9.88
CA ILE A 82 5.53 4.50 -10.53
C ILE A 82 4.54 4.80 -11.65
N VAL A 83 4.29 6.09 -11.85
CA VAL A 83 3.55 6.63 -13.00
C VAL A 83 4.41 7.68 -13.66
N VAL A 84 4.86 7.40 -14.89
CA VAL A 84 5.89 8.21 -15.57
C VAL A 84 5.51 8.54 -17.01
N ARG A 85 6.06 9.64 -17.55
CA ARG A 85 5.88 10.06 -18.95
C ARG A 85 6.95 9.51 -19.89
N ARG A 86 7.24 8.21 -19.80
CA ARG A 86 8.18 7.51 -20.66
C ARG A 86 7.80 6.04 -20.78
N ASP A 87 8.35 5.36 -21.77
CA ASP A 87 8.17 3.92 -21.88
C ASP A 87 8.97 3.21 -20.79
N ILE A 88 8.40 2.11 -20.29
CA ILE A 88 9.05 1.20 -19.34
C ILE A 88 9.19 -0.15 -20.02
N GLN A 89 10.39 -0.69 -20.07
CA GLN A 89 10.63 -2.08 -20.43
C GLN A 89 10.47 -2.94 -19.17
N MET A 90 9.44 -3.79 -19.16
CA MET A 90 9.02 -4.50 -17.94
C MET A 90 10.12 -5.40 -17.35
N ASP A 91 10.92 -6.02 -18.19
CA ASP A 91 12.02 -6.92 -17.82
C ASP A 91 13.25 -6.15 -17.30
N ALA A 92 13.59 -5.03 -17.94
CA ALA A 92 14.75 -4.21 -17.60
C ALA A 92 14.49 -3.18 -16.49
N ALA A 93 13.24 -2.99 -16.06
CA ALA A 93 12.92 -2.06 -14.98
C ALA A 93 13.63 -2.47 -13.67
N PRO A 94 14.37 -1.55 -13.02
CA PRO A 94 15.05 -1.87 -11.77
C PRO A 94 14.03 -2.15 -10.66
N SER A 95 14.31 -3.19 -9.89
CA SER A 95 13.56 -3.51 -8.68
C SER A 95 14.05 -2.67 -7.51
N LEU A 96 13.12 -2.18 -6.68
CA LEU A 96 13.43 -1.53 -5.41
C LEU A 96 13.18 -2.44 -4.19
N LEU A 97 12.54 -3.60 -4.41
CA LEU A 97 12.16 -4.54 -3.34
C LEU A 97 12.91 -5.86 -3.40
N GLY A 98 13.33 -6.29 -4.59
CA GLY A 98 14.16 -7.47 -4.79
C GLY A 98 15.65 -7.11 -4.91
N SER A 99 16.47 -8.14 -5.10
CA SER A 99 17.84 -7.95 -5.54
C SER A 99 17.88 -7.32 -6.95
N SER A 100 19.05 -6.82 -7.33
CA SER A 100 19.27 -6.25 -8.67
C SER A 100 19.17 -7.29 -9.82
N SER A 101 19.03 -8.58 -9.51
CA SER A 101 19.05 -9.67 -10.49
C SER A 101 17.78 -10.54 -10.46
N LEU A 102 16.62 -9.91 -10.70
CA LEU A 102 15.36 -10.65 -10.84
C LEU A 102 15.30 -11.40 -12.19
N GLN A 103 14.85 -12.65 -12.15
CA GLN A 103 14.67 -13.50 -13.33
C GLN A 103 13.19 -13.47 -13.72
N CYS A 104 12.85 -12.65 -14.71
CA CYS A 104 11.48 -12.48 -15.17
C CYS A 104 11.08 -13.51 -16.24
N GLY A 105 9.88 -14.07 -16.07
CA GLY A 105 9.26 -14.96 -17.05
C GLY A 105 8.60 -14.18 -18.20
N ALA A 106 7.93 -14.93 -19.07
CA ALA A 106 7.20 -14.37 -20.21
C ALA A 106 6.17 -13.33 -19.78
N VAL A 107 6.01 -12.29 -20.61
CA VAL A 107 4.97 -11.28 -20.43
C VAL A 107 3.65 -11.82 -21.00
N GLU A 108 2.61 -11.74 -20.19
CA GLU A 108 1.24 -12.11 -20.56
C GLU A 108 0.32 -10.90 -20.48
N ASN A 109 -0.68 -10.84 -21.37
CA ASN A 109 -1.72 -9.83 -21.29
C ASN A 109 -2.87 -10.35 -20.42
N VAL A 110 -3.23 -9.58 -19.40
CA VAL A 110 -4.30 -9.91 -18.45
C VAL A 110 -5.25 -8.74 -18.27
N THR A 111 -6.39 -9.02 -17.63
CA THR A 111 -7.32 -7.99 -17.15
C THR A 111 -7.14 -7.78 -15.64
N VAL A 112 -7.03 -6.53 -15.22
CA VAL A 112 -6.91 -6.12 -13.81
C VAL A 112 -8.05 -5.18 -13.46
N GLU A 113 -8.99 -5.61 -12.62
CA GLU A 113 -10.11 -4.76 -12.15
C GLU A 113 -10.79 -3.96 -13.28
N ASN A 114 -11.22 -4.65 -14.35
CA ASN A 114 -11.82 -4.09 -15.58
C ASN A 114 -10.86 -3.33 -16.52
N ILE A 115 -9.58 -3.23 -16.19
CA ILE A 115 -8.55 -2.67 -17.06
C ILE A 115 -7.98 -3.79 -17.94
N SER A 116 -8.22 -3.72 -19.25
CA SER A 116 -7.75 -4.73 -20.22
C SER A 116 -6.34 -4.42 -20.73
N ASN A 117 -5.71 -5.41 -21.38
CA ASN A 117 -4.38 -5.28 -22.00
C ASN A 117 -3.28 -4.85 -21.02
N VAL A 118 -3.39 -5.27 -19.76
CA VAL A 118 -2.34 -5.05 -18.77
C VAL A 118 -1.28 -6.11 -18.99
N ALA A 119 -0.05 -5.70 -19.30
CA ALA A 119 1.08 -6.61 -19.33
C ALA A 119 1.37 -7.07 -17.89
N ARG A 120 1.61 -8.37 -17.73
CA ARG A 120 1.96 -8.99 -16.45
C ARG A 120 3.11 -9.95 -16.65
N SER A 121 4.13 -9.84 -15.80
CA SER A 121 5.19 -10.85 -15.67
C SER A 121 5.34 -11.27 -14.21
N THR A 122 5.92 -12.44 -14.02
CA THR A 122 6.42 -12.86 -12.71
C THR A 122 7.91 -13.00 -12.76
N CYS A 123 8.56 -12.41 -11.76
CA CYS A 123 9.99 -12.44 -11.62
C CYS A 123 10.37 -13.19 -10.35
N ARG A 124 11.42 -13.99 -10.42
CA ARG A 124 11.96 -14.70 -9.26
C ARG A 124 13.26 -14.07 -8.83
N ASP A 125 13.37 -13.78 -7.55
CA ASP A 125 14.64 -13.54 -6.89
C ASP A 125 15.21 -14.89 -6.45
N ALA A 126 16.21 -15.39 -7.17
CA ALA A 126 16.84 -16.66 -6.83
C ALA A 126 17.65 -16.61 -5.53
N ALA A 127 18.16 -15.44 -5.14
CA ALA A 127 18.94 -15.27 -3.92
C ALA A 127 18.04 -15.30 -2.68
N LEU A 128 16.85 -14.69 -2.79
CA LEU A 128 15.88 -14.64 -1.71
C LEU A 128 14.91 -15.83 -1.73
N GLY A 129 14.73 -16.49 -2.87
CA GLY A 129 13.75 -17.56 -3.07
C GLY A 129 12.32 -17.05 -3.19
N LEU A 130 12.14 -15.79 -3.63
CA LEU A 130 10.86 -15.10 -3.64
C LEU A 130 10.38 -14.79 -5.04
N ASP A 131 9.06 -14.85 -5.20
CA ASP A 131 8.38 -14.42 -6.42
C ASP A 131 7.83 -13.01 -6.28
N TYR A 132 8.00 -12.23 -7.34
CA TYR A 132 7.50 -10.89 -7.52
C TYR A 132 6.54 -10.86 -8.70
N ARG A 133 5.54 -9.99 -8.61
CA ARG A 133 4.58 -9.69 -9.68
C ARG A 133 4.88 -8.31 -10.22
N ARG A 134 4.93 -8.19 -11.55
CA ARG A 134 5.03 -6.93 -12.27
C ARG A 134 3.78 -6.73 -13.11
N TYR A 135 3.20 -5.54 -13.07
CA TYR A 135 2.16 -5.11 -13.99
C TYR A 135 2.57 -3.81 -14.69
N LEU A 136 2.26 -3.69 -15.97
CA LEU A 136 2.53 -2.51 -16.78
C LEU A 136 1.33 -2.19 -17.66
N LEU A 137 0.92 -0.93 -17.68
CA LEU A 137 -0.03 -0.40 -18.66
C LEU A 137 0.53 0.88 -19.26
N ARG A 138 0.44 0.99 -20.58
CA ARG A 138 0.64 2.24 -21.32
C ARG A 138 -0.74 2.83 -21.61
N SER A 139 -1.02 4.04 -21.13
CA SER A 139 -2.25 4.75 -21.44
C SER A 139 -1.99 6.25 -21.52
N GLU A 140 -2.50 6.90 -22.56
CA GLU A 140 -2.47 8.38 -22.72
C GLU A 140 -1.07 9.02 -22.53
N GLY A 141 -0.02 8.36 -22.99
CA GLY A 141 1.35 8.87 -22.85
C GLY A 141 1.97 8.67 -21.46
N LEU A 142 1.25 8.05 -20.51
CA LEU A 142 1.74 7.57 -19.23
C LEU A 142 2.04 6.08 -19.24
N SER A 143 3.04 5.68 -18.46
CA SER A 143 3.32 4.28 -18.13
C SER A 143 3.06 4.09 -16.64
N TYR A 144 2.16 3.17 -16.32
CA TYR A 144 1.84 2.75 -14.97
C TYR A 144 2.57 1.44 -14.72
N PHE A 145 3.49 1.40 -13.77
CA PHE A 145 4.26 0.20 -13.46
C PHE A 145 4.19 -0.09 -11.97
N VAL A 146 3.75 -1.29 -11.61
CA VAL A 146 3.76 -1.78 -10.22
C VAL A 146 4.59 -3.05 -10.14
N GLU A 147 5.36 -3.17 -9.07
CA GLU A 147 6.11 -4.37 -8.71
C GLU A 147 5.90 -4.67 -7.23
N GLY A 148 5.69 -5.92 -6.87
CA GLY A 148 5.65 -6.32 -5.48
C GLY A 148 5.69 -7.82 -5.26
N LEU A 149 5.63 -8.23 -4.00
CA LEU A 149 5.67 -9.62 -3.58
C LEU A 149 4.44 -10.37 -4.10
N ALA A 150 4.64 -11.54 -4.72
CA ALA A 150 3.56 -12.28 -5.37
C ALA A 150 2.43 -12.70 -4.40
N GLY A 151 2.74 -12.99 -3.14
CA GLY A 151 1.72 -13.30 -2.12
C GLY A 151 0.77 -12.14 -1.81
N TYR A 152 1.10 -10.92 -2.22
CA TYR A 152 0.30 -9.71 -2.08
C TYR A 152 -0.35 -9.26 -3.39
N ASP A 153 -0.43 -10.14 -4.40
CA ASP A 153 -0.98 -9.81 -5.73
C ASP A 153 -2.34 -9.08 -5.70
N PRO A 154 -3.32 -9.45 -4.84
CA PRO A 154 -4.56 -8.68 -4.74
C PRO A 154 -4.34 -7.21 -4.35
N ALA A 155 -3.40 -6.92 -3.45
CA ALA A 155 -3.05 -5.55 -3.08
C ALA A 155 -2.38 -4.79 -4.25
N LEU A 156 -1.51 -5.46 -5.00
CA LEU A 156 -0.84 -4.86 -6.17
C LEU A 156 -1.85 -4.50 -7.26
N ARG A 157 -2.79 -5.40 -7.54
CA ARG A 157 -3.87 -5.20 -8.52
C ARG A 157 -4.80 -4.05 -8.13
N LEU A 158 -5.23 -4.00 -6.87
CA LEU A 158 -6.08 -2.92 -6.38
C LEU A 158 -5.36 -1.57 -6.38
N ALA A 159 -4.09 -1.51 -5.98
CA ALA A 159 -3.31 -0.28 -6.04
C ALA A 159 -3.13 0.23 -7.47
N PHE A 160 -2.80 -0.69 -8.39
CA PHE A 160 -2.67 -0.40 -9.81
C PHE A 160 -3.95 0.20 -10.39
N ALA A 161 -5.07 -0.48 -10.16
CA ALA A 161 -6.37 -0.03 -10.64
C ALA A 161 -6.82 1.28 -10.02
N SER A 162 -6.55 1.48 -8.72
CA SER A 162 -6.93 2.70 -7.99
C SER A 162 -6.18 3.93 -8.52
N ILE A 163 -4.87 3.81 -8.76
CA ILE A 163 -4.07 4.93 -9.26
C ILE A 163 -4.38 5.24 -10.73
N ILE A 164 -4.78 4.25 -11.53
CA ILE A 164 -5.21 4.47 -12.92
C ILE A 164 -6.56 5.19 -12.97
N GLN A 165 -7.50 4.80 -12.11
CA GLN A 165 -8.85 5.38 -12.06
C GLN A 165 -8.92 6.67 -11.21
N ASP A 166 -7.83 6.98 -10.49
CA ASP A 166 -7.72 8.12 -9.58
C ASP A 166 -8.71 8.09 -8.39
N GLU A 167 -9.19 6.91 -8.03
CA GLU A 167 -10.14 6.63 -6.95
C GLU A 167 -9.84 5.28 -6.26
N VAL A 168 -10.35 5.08 -5.04
CA VAL A 168 -10.14 3.81 -4.34
C VAL A 168 -11.04 2.73 -4.95
N VAL A 169 -10.42 1.73 -5.58
CA VAL A 169 -11.13 0.57 -6.11
C VAL A 169 -11.50 -0.37 -4.98
N GLU A 170 -12.78 -0.77 -4.94
CA GLU A 170 -13.26 -1.74 -3.97
C GLU A 170 -12.69 -3.13 -4.24
N GLY A 171 -12.40 -3.87 -3.17
CA GLY A 171 -11.88 -5.23 -3.29
C GLY A 171 -11.43 -5.82 -1.96
N GLU A 172 -11.25 -7.14 -1.96
CA GLU A 172 -10.75 -7.89 -0.80
C GLU A 172 -9.27 -8.18 -0.96
N ILE A 173 -8.48 -7.82 0.06
CA ILE A 173 -7.05 -8.18 0.12
C ILE A 173 -6.90 -9.47 0.94
N ARG A 174 -6.80 -10.59 0.24
CA ARG A 174 -6.46 -11.89 0.83
C ARG A 174 -5.02 -12.23 0.50
N VAL A 175 -4.20 -12.36 1.54
CA VAL A 175 -2.81 -12.81 1.39
C VAL A 175 -2.82 -14.33 1.35
N ALA A 176 -2.47 -14.89 0.19
CA ALA A 176 -2.39 -16.33 0.03
C ALA A 176 -1.15 -16.83 0.78
N THR A 177 -1.32 -17.27 2.03
CA THR A 177 -0.24 -17.86 2.84
C THR A 177 0.36 -19.11 2.19
N THR A 178 -0.34 -19.74 1.25
CA THR A 178 0.12 -20.89 0.44
C THR A 178 0.84 -20.51 -0.86
N GLU A 179 0.68 -19.26 -1.34
CA GLU A 179 1.44 -18.72 -2.50
C GLU A 179 2.64 -17.88 -2.07
N ILE A 180 2.84 -17.67 -0.76
CA ILE A 180 4.13 -17.25 -0.23
C ILE A 180 5.09 -18.43 -0.46
N SER A 181 5.79 -18.41 -1.60
CA SER A 181 6.96 -19.23 -1.83
C SER A 181 7.89 -19.07 -0.63
N ASP A 182 8.02 -20.15 0.15
CA ASP A 182 8.87 -20.27 1.33
C ASP A 182 8.64 -19.18 2.43
N ALA A 183 7.88 -19.51 3.49
CA ALA A 183 7.70 -18.65 4.65
C ALA A 183 9.01 -18.25 5.36
N ALA A 184 10.11 -18.98 5.14
CA ALA A 184 11.45 -18.58 5.56
C ALA A 184 12.04 -17.53 4.60
N ALA A 185 11.95 -17.72 3.28
CA ALA A 185 12.31 -16.71 2.29
C ALA A 185 11.64 -15.35 2.54
N PHE A 186 10.34 -15.35 2.83
CA PHE A 186 9.65 -14.11 3.17
C PHE A 186 10.20 -13.50 4.46
N ALA A 187 10.45 -14.32 5.48
CA ALA A 187 11.05 -13.87 6.74
C ALA A 187 12.43 -13.22 6.54
N ARG A 188 13.23 -13.66 5.56
CA ARG A 188 14.53 -13.03 5.24
C ARG A 188 14.38 -11.58 4.77
N VAL A 189 13.44 -11.32 3.87
CA VAL A 189 13.17 -9.95 3.38
C VAL A 189 12.72 -9.05 4.52
N GLN A 190 11.76 -9.53 5.31
CA GLN A 190 11.24 -8.78 6.44
C GLN A 190 12.33 -8.51 7.48
N ALA A 191 13.21 -9.47 7.74
CA ALA A 191 14.34 -9.28 8.65
C ALA A 191 15.32 -8.21 8.13
N GLY A 192 15.57 -8.17 6.81
CA GLY A 192 16.46 -7.18 6.20
C GLY A 192 16.00 -5.73 6.35
N GLN A 193 14.70 -5.50 6.57
CA GLN A 193 14.09 -4.17 6.69
C GLN A 193 14.06 -3.63 8.14
N LEU A 194 14.44 -4.45 9.14
CA LEU A 194 14.27 -4.13 10.55
C LEU A 194 15.59 -3.80 11.27
N SER A 195 15.48 -2.97 12.33
CA SER A 195 16.59 -2.73 13.27
C SER A 195 17.02 -4.04 13.95
N GLU A 196 18.23 -4.08 14.52
CA GLU A 196 18.71 -5.29 15.20
C GLU A 196 17.82 -5.68 16.40
N ALA A 197 17.37 -4.68 17.17
CA ALA A 197 16.48 -4.91 18.32
C ALA A 197 15.12 -5.43 17.87
N ASP A 198 14.53 -4.84 16.82
CA ASP A 198 13.24 -5.27 16.29
C ASP A 198 13.31 -6.67 15.68
N ARG A 199 14.39 -6.99 14.96
CA ARG A 199 14.64 -8.36 14.49
C ARG A 199 14.66 -9.37 15.62
N ARG A 200 15.32 -9.04 16.74
CA ARG A 200 15.39 -9.94 17.90
C ARG A 200 14.01 -10.17 18.51
N ASN A 201 13.21 -9.13 18.64
CA ASN A 201 11.83 -9.24 19.12
C ASN A 201 10.97 -10.11 18.19
N GLU A 202 11.02 -9.85 16.88
CA GLU A 202 10.28 -10.62 15.88
C GLU A 202 10.70 -12.11 15.83
N ALA A 203 11.98 -12.38 16.05
CA ALA A 203 12.52 -13.73 16.14
C ALA A 203 11.94 -14.49 17.36
N TYR A 204 11.94 -13.87 18.54
CA TYR A 204 11.35 -14.48 19.74
C TYR A 204 9.85 -14.67 19.63
N LEU A 205 9.11 -13.68 19.10
CA LEU A 205 7.66 -13.80 18.88
C LEU A 205 7.33 -15.00 17.98
N ARG A 206 8.07 -15.18 16.88
CA ARG A 206 7.90 -16.32 15.97
C ARG A 206 8.27 -17.65 16.59
N ASN A 207 9.39 -17.70 17.30
CA ASN A 207 9.86 -18.91 17.96
C ASN A 207 8.84 -19.40 19.00
N ASN A 208 8.35 -18.48 19.83
CA ASN A 208 7.35 -18.78 20.85
C ASN A 208 5.99 -19.13 20.23
N GLY A 209 5.70 -18.63 19.03
CA GLY A 209 4.53 -19.01 18.22
C GLY A 209 4.69 -20.27 17.39
N GLY A 210 5.76 -21.06 17.56
CA GLY A 210 5.99 -22.32 16.85
C GLY A 210 6.44 -22.19 15.38
N ARG A 211 6.75 -20.97 14.93
CA ARG A 211 7.20 -20.68 13.56
C ARG A 211 8.72 -20.69 13.46
N TYR A 212 9.33 -21.85 13.71
CA TYR A 212 10.78 -21.99 13.85
C TYR A 212 11.57 -21.63 12.59
N ALA A 213 11.09 -22.05 11.40
CA ALA A 213 11.75 -21.73 10.14
C ALA A 213 11.82 -20.21 9.89
N SER A 214 10.71 -19.49 10.05
CA SER A 214 10.73 -18.03 9.96
C SER A 214 11.58 -17.40 11.06
N ALA A 215 11.51 -17.87 12.31
CA ALA A 215 12.30 -17.32 13.42
C ALA A 215 13.81 -17.41 13.17
N ALA A 216 14.27 -18.53 12.61
CA ALA A 216 15.67 -18.76 12.27
C ALA A 216 16.22 -17.70 11.30
N GLU A 217 15.42 -17.24 10.34
CA GLU A 217 15.85 -16.23 9.37
C GLU A 217 16.08 -14.85 10.01
N PHE A 218 15.25 -14.46 10.99
CA PHE A 218 15.47 -13.23 11.76
C PHE A 218 16.74 -13.32 12.62
N PHE A 219 17.00 -14.48 13.26
CA PHE A 219 18.24 -14.70 13.99
C PHE A 219 19.48 -14.70 13.08
N SER A 220 19.39 -15.36 11.91
CA SER A 220 20.45 -15.37 10.90
C SER A 220 20.81 -13.95 10.43
N ALA A 221 19.80 -13.09 10.21
CA ALA A 221 20.03 -11.70 9.83
C ALA A 221 20.80 -10.91 10.91
N ILE A 222 20.53 -11.16 12.21
CA ILE A 222 21.28 -10.54 13.32
C ILE A 222 22.75 -10.96 13.25
N VAL A 223 23.01 -12.28 13.17
CA VAL A 223 24.37 -12.83 13.12
C VAL A 223 25.16 -12.32 11.91
N ALA A 224 24.53 -12.27 10.73
CA ALA A 224 25.17 -11.76 9.51
C ALA A 224 25.62 -10.30 9.66
N GLN A 225 24.82 -9.45 10.32
CA GLN A 225 25.17 -8.05 10.57
C GLN A 225 26.27 -7.90 11.64
N SER A 226 26.21 -8.69 12.72
CA SER A 226 27.23 -8.68 13.78
C SER A 226 28.59 -9.16 13.27
N GLY A 227 28.61 -10.20 12.42
CA GLY A 227 29.83 -10.73 11.80
C GLY A 227 30.48 -9.79 10.77
N GLY A 228 29.70 -8.96 10.10
CA GLY A 228 30.21 -7.90 9.22
C GLY A 228 30.87 -6.76 9.99
N ARG A 229 30.31 -6.38 11.15
CA ARG A 229 30.84 -5.32 12.03
C ARG A 229 32.14 -5.73 12.74
N GLY A 230 32.41 -7.03 12.88
CA GLY A 230 33.65 -7.59 13.44
C GLY A 230 34.82 -7.77 12.47
N ARG A 231 34.62 -7.59 11.15
CA ARG A 231 35.67 -7.71 10.11
C ARG A 231 36.26 -6.37 9.65
N SER A 232 35.88 -5.26 10.28
CA SER A 232 36.33 -3.89 9.94
C SER A 232 37.32 -3.30 10.96
N LEU A 233 38.00 -4.16 11.73
CA LEU A 233 39.14 -3.84 12.59
C LEU A 233 40.34 -4.69 12.16
#